data_AF-A0A9D2CBW0-F1
#
_entry.id   AF-A0A9D2CBW0-F1
#
_cell.length_a   1.000
_cell.length_b   1.000
_cell.length_c   1.000
_cell.angle_alpha   90.00
_cell.angle_beta   90.00
_cell.angle_gamma   90.00
#
_symmetry.space_group_name_H-M   'P 1'
#
loop_
_entity.id
_entity.type
_entity.pdbx_description
1 polymer ?
#
loop_
_entity_poly.entity_id
_entity_poly.type
_entity_poly.pdbx_seq_one_letter_code
_entity_poly.pdbx_strand_id
1 'polypeptide(L)' 'MANYIREQLLNKFEFLNYGHALEILNEAFPDEWQEIQDCLEQLVISIDDITSAGGNETAIPKKFDDF' A
#
# COMPACT_ATOMS: atom_id res chain seq x y z
N MET A 1 -1.54 -16.45 -1.15
CA MET A 1 -1.49 -15.10 -0.55
C MET A 1 -0.23 -14.86 0.26
N ALA A 2 0.00 -15.56 1.39
CA ALA A 2 1.13 -15.27 2.29
C ALA A 2 2.52 -15.39 1.64
N ASN A 3 2.67 -16.21 0.60
CA ASN A 3 3.96 -16.35 -0.12
C ASN A 3 4.24 -15.21 -1.12
N TYR A 4 3.26 -14.34 -1.41
CA TYR A 4 3.40 -13.26 -2.41
C TYR A 4 3.34 -11.86 -1.77
N ILE A 5 2.99 -11.76 -0.48
CA ILE A 5 2.78 -10.51 0.24
C ILE A 5 3.66 -10.53 1.49
N ARG A 6 4.40 -9.44 1.73
CA ARG A 6 5.20 -9.24 2.94
C ARG A 6 4.33 -9.31 4.21
N GLU A 7 4.78 -10.07 5.22
CA GLU A 7 3.98 -10.34 6.44
C GLU A 7 3.54 -9.06 7.17
N GLN A 8 4.40 -8.04 7.23
CA GLN A 8 4.09 -6.76 7.87
C GLN A 8 2.91 -6.02 7.20
N LEU A 9 2.66 -6.24 5.91
CA LEU A 9 1.53 -5.66 5.19
C LEU A 9 0.23 -6.38 5.54
N LEU A 10 0.27 -7.70 5.74
CA LEU A 10 -0.89 -8.48 6.14
C LEU A 10 -1.42 -8.10 7.54
N ASN A 11 -0.57 -7.51 8.38
CA ASN A 11 -0.98 -6.98 9.68
C ASN A 11 -1.65 -5.60 9.60
N LYS A 12 -1.49 -4.88 8.49
CA LYS A 12 -1.96 -3.50 8.30
C LYS A 12 -3.12 -3.38 7.32
N PHE A 13 -3.18 -4.26 6.31
CA PHE A 13 -4.09 -4.16 5.18
C PHE A 13 -4.83 -5.46 4.93
N GLU A 14 -6.04 -5.34 4.37
CA GLU A 14 -6.79 -6.45 3.80
C GLU A 14 -6.46 -6.60 2.32
N PHE A 15 -6.14 -7.82 1.88
CA PHE A 15 -5.84 -8.13 0.48
C PHE A 15 -6.92 -9.02 -0.12
N LEU A 16 -7.50 -8.57 -1.24
CA LEU A 16 -8.48 -9.32 -2.01
C LEU A 16 -7.91 -9.60 -3.41
N ASN A 17 -7.83 -10.88 -3.78
CA ASN A 17 -7.30 -11.30 -5.08
C ASN A 17 -8.45 -11.74 -6.00
N TYR A 18 -8.58 -11.07 -7.14
CA TYR A 18 -9.58 -11.37 -8.15
C TYR A 18 -8.91 -11.74 -9.46
N GLY A 19 -9.42 -12.77 -10.14
CA GLY A 19 -8.94 -13.15 -11.48
C GLY A 19 -7.46 -13.50 -11.55
N HIS A 20 -6.88 -14.03 -10.46
CA HIS A 20 -5.45 -14.34 -10.36
C HIS A 20 -4.51 -13.14 -10.50
N ALA A 21 -4.99 -11.94 -10.15
CA ALA A 21 -4.20 -10.71 -10.26
C ALA A 21 -2.88 -10.80 -9.49
N LEU A 22 -2.87 -11.38 -8.29
CA LEU A 22 -1.66 -11.50 -7.48
C LEU A 22 -0.61 -12.40 -8.14
N GLU A 23 -1.04 -13.50 -8.75
CA GLU A 23 -0.18 -14.41 -9.50
C GLU A 23 0.41 -13.72 -10.74
N ILE A 24 -0.43 -12.98 -11.50
CA ILE A 24 0.02 -12.20 -12.67
C ILE A 24 1.03 -11.13 -12.25
N LEU A 25 0.74 -10.37 -11.20
CA LEU A 25 1.66 -9.35 -10.68
C LEU A 25 2.99 -9.98 -10.26
N ASN A 26 2.96 -11.09 -9.52
CA ASN A 26 4.19 -11.71 -9.03
C ASN A 26 5.02 -12.38 -10.15
N GLU A 27 4.40 -12.93 -11.19
CA GLU A 27 5.11 -13.65 -12.26
C GLU A 27 5.51 -12.76 -13.44
N ALA A 28 4.61 -11.88 -13.89
CA ALA A 28 4.81 -11.06 -15.08
C ALA A 28 5.34 -9.65 -14.77
N PHE A 29 5.07 -9.13 -13.58
CA PHE A 29 5.40 -7.76 -13.15
C PHE A 29 6.02 -7.73 -11.74
N PRO A 30 7.06 -8.54 -11.47
CA PRO A 30 7.58 -8.72 -10.12
C PRO A 30 8.16 -7.42 -9.53
N ASP A 31 8.75 -6.56 -10.36
CA ASP A 31 9.34 -5.29 -9.93
C ASP A 31 8.23 -4.29 -9.55
N GLU A 32 7.19 -4.14 -10.38
CA GLU A 32 6.03 -3.29 -10.09
C GLU A 32 5.27 -3.80 -8.85
N TRP A 33 5.14 -5.11 -8.70
CA TRP A 33 4.57 -5.69 -7.50
C TRP A 33 5.41 -5.40 -6.26
N GLN A 34 6.73 -5.36 -6.42
CA GLN A 34 7.64 -5.01 -5.33
C GLN A 34 7.51 -3.53 -4.95
N GLU A 35 7.45 -2.63 -5.93
CA GLU A 35 7.25 -1.18 -5.72
C GLU A 35 5.95 -0.88 -4.98
N ILE A 36 4.84 -1.55 -5.35
CA ILE A 36 3.56 -1.41 -4.64
C ILE A 36 3.70 -1.79 -3.17
N GLN A 37 4.38 -2.91 -2.88
CA GLN A 37 4.59 -3.34 -1.51
C GLN A 37 5.50 -2.39 -0.73
N ASP A 38 6.53 -1.82 -1.36
CA ASP A 38 7.41 -0.80 -0.76
C ASP A 38 6.65 0.49 -0.42
N CYS A 39 5.76 0.93 -1.31
CA CYS A 39 4.89 2.08 -1.08
C CYS A 39 3.92 1.83 0.09
N LEU A 40 3.23 0.68 0.10
CA LEU A 40 2.31 0.30 1.18
C LEU A 40 3.01 0.16 2.54
N GLU A 41 4.26 -0.30 2.56
CA GLU A 41 5.01 -0.44 3.80
C GLU A 41 5.35 0.90 4.43
N GLN A 42 5.70 1.88 3.60
CA GLN A 42 6.05 3.24 4.01
C GLN A 42 4.83 4.13 4.29
N LEU A 43 3.64 3.72 3.88
CA LEU A 43 2.40 4.44 4.16
C LEU A 43 2.11 4.47 5.67
N VAL A 44 2.28 5.65 6.27
CA VAL A 44 1.99 5.92 7.68
C VAL A 44 1.07 7.13 7.82
N ILE A 45 -0.07 6.89 8.47
CA ILE A 45 -1.03 7.92 8.87
C ILE A 45 -0.99 8.02 10.40
N SER A 46 -0.52 9.15 10.90
CA SER A 46 -0.46 9.48 12.32
C SER A 46 -1.76 10.15 12.78
N ILE A 47 -1.95 10.23 14.10
CA ILE A 47 -3.08 10.98 14.70
C ILE A 47 -2.99 12.46 14.34
N ASP A 48 -1.78 13.02 14.24
CA ASP A 48 -1.57 14.40 13.83
C ASP A 48 -2.02 14.62 12.38
N ASP A 49 -1.79 13.66 11.48
CA ASP A 49 -2.29 13.73 10.11
C ASP A 49 -3.83 13.77 10.04
N ILE A 50 -4.51 13.07 10.96
CA ILE A 50 -5.98 13.00 11.03
C ILE A 50 -6.57 14.26 11.68
N THR A 51 -5.92 14.78 12.72
CA THR A 51 -6.42 15.92 13.51
C THR A 51 -6.06 17.28 12.90
N SER A 52 -5.11 17.30 11.96
CA SER A 52 -4.75 18.51 11.21
C SER A 52 -5.93 19.01 10.36
N ALA A 53 -6.21 20.32 10.46
CA ALA A 53 -7.23 20.95 9.62
C ALA A 53 -6.77 21.01 8.15
N GLY A 54 -7.71 20.81 7.22
CA GLY A 54 -7.39 20.83 5.78
C GLY A 54 -8.44 20.15 4.89
N GLY A 55 -9.39 19.40 5.47
CA GLY A 55 -10.43 18.72 4.68
C GLY A 55 -9.81 17.76 3.65
N ASN A 56 -10.08 17.98 2.36
CA ASN A 56 -9.51 17.16 1.28
C ASN A 56 -8.06 17.56 0.90
N GLU A 57 -7.53 18.66 1.44
CA GLU A 57 -6.17 19.16 1.16
C GLU A 57 -5.19 18.86 2.32
N THR A 58 -5.50 17.85 3.14
CA THR A 58 -4.58 17.40 4.20
C THR A 58 -3.28 16.84 3.62
N ALA A 59 -2.31 16.56 4.48
CA ALA A 59 -1.06 15.93 4.05
C ALA A 59 -1.25 14.47 3.60
N ILE A 60 -2.37 13.81 3.97
CA ILE A 60 -2.58 12.37 3.74
C ILE A 60 -2.53 12.00 2.25
N PRO A 61 -3.26 12.66 1.31
CA PRO A 61 -3.15 12.35 -0.12
C PRO A 61 -1.73 12.50 -0.68
N LYS A 62 -0.99 13.53 -0.26
CA LYS A 62 0.38 13.77 -0.73
C LYS A 62 1.35 12.66 -0.35
N LYS A 63 1.10 11.98 0.77
CA LYS A 63 1.89 10.81 1.18
C LYS A 63 1.79 9.65 0.19
N PHE A 64 0.82 9.63 -0.71
CA PHE A 64 0.74 8.61 -1.77
C PHE A 64 1.47 9.04 -3.05
N ASP A 65 1.66 10.34 -3.27
CA ASP A 65 2.27 10.90 -4.49
C ASP A 65 3.81 10.92 -4.43
N ASP A 66 4.38 10.91 -3.23
CA ASP A 66 5.83 11.05 -3.01
C ASP A 66 6.61 9.71 -3.08
N PHE A 67 5.96 8.61 -3.48
CA PHE A 67 6.54 7.27 -3.59
C PHE A 67 6.89 6.88 -5.03
#